data_AF-Q8YTV6-F1
#
_entry.id   AF-Q8YTV6-F1
#
_cell.length_a   1.000
_cell.length_b   1.000
_cell.length_c   1.000
_cell.angle_alpha   90.00
_cell.angle_beta   90.00
_cell.angle_gamma   90.00
#
_symmetry.space_group_name_H-M   'P 1'
#
loop_
_entity.id
_entity.type
_entity.pdbx_description
1 polymer ?
#
loop_
_entity_poly.entity_id
_entity_poly.type
_entity_poly.pdbx_seq_one_letter_code
_entity_poly.pdbx_strand_id
1 'polypeptide(L)' 'MLGLGDLKQTKVYREGLEDGKRKGRVEGKLEAIPRLLKLGLTLEQVAEALELDITEVRKAARVQF' A
#
# COMPACT_ATOMS: atom_id res chain seq x y z
N MET A 1 -22.08 -27.54 9.01
CA MET A 1 -21.84 -26.08 9.14
C MET A 1 -20.40 -25.83 8.71
N LEU A 2 -20.15 -25.00 7.70
CA LEU A 2 -18.79 -24.66 7.28
C LEU A 2 -18.13 -23.81 8.38
N GLY A 3 -17.14 -24.36 9.08
CA GLY A 3 -16.42 -23.64 10.12
C GLY A 3 -15.39 -22.70 9.50
N LEU A 4 -15.04 -21.61 10.20
CA LEU A 4 -13.97 -20.70 9.77
C LEU A 4 -12.61 -21.41 9.53
N GLY A 5 -12.41 -22.61 10.11
CA GLY A 5 -11.26 -23.48 9.86
C GLY A 5 -11.21 -24.06 8.44
N ASP A 6 -12.36 -24.41 7.86
CA ASP A 6 -12.45 -25.01 6.52
C ASP A 6 -12.18 -23.96 5.43
N LEU A 7 -12.64 -22.72 5.65
CA LEU A 7 -12.43 -21.60 4.73
C LEU A 7 -10.95 -21.25 4.58
N LYS A 8 -10.12 -21.38 5.64
CA LYS A 8 -8.68 -21.05 5.59
C LYS A 8 -7.89 -21.90 4.60
N GLN A 9 -8.34 -23.12 4.30
CA GLN A 9 -7.70 -24.01 3.33
C GLN A 9 -8.18 -23.78 1.89
N THR A 10 -9.31 -23.09 1.70
CA THR A 10 -9.86 -22.82 0.37
C THR A 10 -8.96 -21.89 -0.44
N LYS A 11 -8.95 -22.10 -1.76
CA LYS A 11 -8.20 -21.27 -2.71
C LYS A 11 -8.57 -19.79 -2.58
N VAL A 12 -9.86 -19.52 -2.40
CA VAL A 12 -10.45 -18.17 -2.25
C VAL A 12 -9.88 -17.43 -1.02
N TYR A 13 -9.67 -18.12 0.11
CA TYR A 13 -9.11 -17.47 1.30
C TYR A 13 -7.63 -17.11 1.14
N ARG A 14 -6.84 -17.96 0.47
CA ARG A 14 -5.43 -17.66 0.16
C ARG A 14 -5.32 -16.49 -0.82
N GLU A 15 -6.13 -16.51 -1.87
CA GLU A 15 -6.22 -15.41 -2.84
C GLU A 15 -6.61 -14.10 -2.12
N GLY A 16 -7.62 -14.13 -1.25
CA GLY A 16 -8.02 -12.96 -0.45
C GLY A 16 -6.95 -12.46 0.52
N LEU A 17 -6.17 -13.35 1.14
CA LEU A 17 -5.04 -12.98 1.99
C LEU A 17 -3.88 -12.36 1.20
N GLU A 18 -3.56 -12.92 0.04
CA GLU A 18 -2.51 -12.38 -0.84
C GLU A 18 -2.90 -11.01 -1.39
N ASP A 19 -4.15 -10.86 -1.84
CA ASP A 19 -4.70 -9.59 -2.28
C ASP A 19 -4.73 -8.56 -1.15
N GLY A 20 -5.14 -8.96 0.06
CA GLY A 20 -5.14 -8.10 1.23
C GLY A 20 -3.73 -7.63 1.61
N LYS A 21 -2.74 -8.53 1.58
CA LYS A 21 -1.33 -8.18 1.81
C LYS A 21 -0.79 -7.23 0.73
N ARG A 22 -1.16 -7.45 -0.53
CA ARG A 22 -0.73 -6.58 -1.64
C ARG A 22 -1.34 -5.19 -1.50
N LYS A 23 -2.65 -5.10 -1.26
CA LYS A 23 -3.37 -3.83 -1.04
C LYS A 23 -2.81 -3.07 0.15
N GLY A 24 -2.64 -3.73 1.31
CA GLY A 24 -2.11 -3.09 2.50
C GLY A 24 -0.67 -2.57 2.34
N ARG A 25 0.18 -3.26 1.56
CA ARG A 25 1.51 -2.73 1.21
C ARG A 25 1.44 -1.46 0.37
N VAL A 26 0.56 -1.43 -0.63
CA VAL A 26 0.38 -0.27 -1.51
C VAL A 26 -0.22 0.90 -0.74
N GLU A 27 -1.31 0.67 0.01
CA GLU A 27 -1.97 1.69 0.83
C GLU A 27 -1.01 2.27 1.89
N GLY A 28 -0.26 1.41 2.59
CA GLY A 28 0.73 1.86 3.58
C GLY A 28 1.87 2.70 2.98
N LYS A 29 2.35 2.35 1.77
CA LYS A 29 3.32 3.18 1.04
C LYS A 29 2.69 4.54 0.70
N LEU A 30 1.47 4.58 0.19
CA LEU A 30 0.78 5.83 -0.17
C LEU A 30 0.53 6.74 1.04
N GLU A 31 0.12 6.19 2.18
CA GLU A 31 -0.09 6.94 3.42
C GLU A 31 1.21 7.49 4.04
N ALA A 32 2.36 6.88 3.75
CA ALA A 32 3.65 7.34 4.23
C ALA A 32 4.16 8.60 3.49
N ILE A 33 3.76 8.79 2.22
CA ILE A 33 4.24 9.88 1.34
C ILE A 33 4.15 11.26 2.01
N PRO A 34 3.00 11.73 2.53
CA PRO A 34 2.90 13.07 3.11
C PRO A 34 3.78 13.25 4.34
N ARG A 35 3.98 12.18 5.14
CA ARG A 35 4.85 12.23 6.31
C ARG A 35 6.31 12.37 5.89
N LEU A 36 6.74 11.62 4.88
CA LEU A 36 8.10 11.71 4.33
C LEU A 36 8.37 13.09 3.71
N LEU A 37 7.40 13.66 2.98
CA LEU A 37 7.51 15.02 2.46
C LEU A 37 7.59 16.07 3.58
N LYS A 38 6.82 15.91 4.66
CA LYS A 38 6.92 16.79 5.86
C LYS A 38 8.28 16.70 6.56
N LEU A 39 8.99 15.58 6.42
CA LEU A 39 10.36 15.40 6.92
C LEU A 39 11.42 16.02 5.98
N GLY A 40 11.01 16.66 4.88
CA GLY A 40 11.90 17.36 3.97
C GLY A 40 12.45 16.51 2.83
N LEU A 41 11.99 15.27 2.65
CA LEU A 41 12.37 14.46 1.49
C LEU A 41 11.73 15.04 0.22
N THR A 42 12.44 14.93 -0.91
CA THR A 42 11.88 15.30 -2.21
C THR A 42 10.94 14.23 -2.75
N LEU A 43 10.11 14.57 -3.75
CA LEU A 43 9.21 13.61 -4.39
C LEU A 43 9.99 12.43 -4.99
N GLU A 44 11.17 12.69 -5.55
CA GLU A 44 12.06 11.69 -6.17
C GLU A 44 12.62 10.74 -5.11
N GLN A 45 13.08 11.27 -3.98
CA GLN A 45 13.58 10.45 -2.87
C GLN A 45 12.49 9.57 -2.27
N VAL A 46 11.26 10.09 -2.17
CA VAL A 46 10.10 9.31 -1.71
C VAL A 46 9.71 8.23 -2.72
N ALA A 47 9.73 8.54 -4.02
CA ALA A 47 9.47 7.58 -5.09
C ALA A 47 10.47 6.42 -5.08
N GLU A 48 11.76 6.74 -4.94
CA GLU A 48 12.83 5.74 -4.80
C GLU A 48 12.66 4.90 -3.53
N ALA A 49 12.51 5.54 -2.36
CA ALA A 49 12.41 4.85 -1.07
C ALA A 49 11.18 3.95 -0.94
N LEU A 50 10.08 4.32 -1.59
CA LEU A 50 8.84 3.54 -1.60
C LEU A 50 8.70 2.64 -2.83
N GLU A 51 9.67 2.65 -3.75
CA GLU A 51 9.61 1.93 -5.03
C GLU A 51 8.29 2.23 -5.77
N LEU A 52 7.89 3.50 -5.78
CA LEU A 52 6.68 3.98 -6.43
C LEU A 52 7.06 4.84 -7.64
N ASP A 53 6.15 4.90 -8.61
CA ASP A 53 6.29 5.85 -9.70
C ASP A 53 6.14 7.29 -9.17
N ILE A 54 6.97 8.20 -9.68
CA ILE A 54 6.96 9.61 -9.30
C ILE A 54 5.59 10.27 -9.53
N THR A 55 4.82 9.81 -10.52
CA THR A 55 3.47 10.30 -10.80
C THR A 55 2.48 9.88 -9.71
N GLU A 56 2.61 8.67 -9.17
CA GLU A 56 1.81 8.18 -8.05
C GLU A 56 2.15 8.95 -6.76
N VAL A 57 3.44 9.21 -6.53
CA VAL A 57 3.88 10.05 -5.40
C VAL A 57 3.33 11.46 -5.51
N ARG A 58 3.37 12.05 -6.71
CA ARG A 58 2.81 13.38 -6.99
C ARG A 58 1.29 13.43 -6.79
N LYS A 59 0.56 12.40 -7.21
CA LYS A 59 -0.90 12.32 -7.00
C LYS A 59 -1.22 12.23 -5.51
N ALA A 60 -0.57 11.34 -4.78
CA ALA A 60 -0.77 11.18 -3.34
C ALA A 60 -0.42 12.43 -2.55
N ALA A 61 0.62 13.16 -2.96
CA ALA A 61 0.97 14.46 -2.38
C ALA A 61 -0.12 15.50 -2.63
N ARG A 62 -0.68 15.59 -3.85
CA ARG A 62 -1.72 16.57 -4.22
C ARG A 62 -3.06 16.35 -3.51
N VAL A 63 -3.39 15.12 -3.13
CA VAL A 63 -4.67 14.81 -2.46
C VAL A 63 -4.71 15.35 -1.01
N GLN A 64 -3.57 15.77 -0.44
CA GLN A 64 -3.48 16.27 0.94
C GLN A 64 -3.19 17.78 1.07
N PHE A 65 -3.16 18.53 -0.04
CA PHE A 65 -3.00 19.99 -0.03
C PHE A 65 -4.20 20.68 -0.67
#